data_AF-A0A7J7K109-F1
#
_entry.id   AF-A0A7J7K109-F1
#
_cell.length_a   1.000
_cell.length_b   1.000
_cell.length_c   1.000
_cell.angle_alpha   90.00
_cell.angle_beta   90.00
_cell.angle_gamma   90.00
#
_symmetry.space_group_name_H-M   'P 1'
#
loop_
_entity.id
_entity.type
_entity.pdbx_description
1 polymer ?
#
loop_
_entity_poly.entity_id
_entity_poly.type
_entity_poly.pdbx_seq_one_letter_code
_entity_poly.pdbx_strand_id
1 'polypeptide(L)'
;MDSWFLAAVQGSSGNELFKAEDPLRRFCLGTLKNIPAQLICIILVLGQAFLINNHLVASSDPKNANLWIWFVGDGLIILLFIAAFYFKEWRLTSLTSKHKDSTGFMKGLPLGILGWFLYATLLGTRIAIIFKKDVQLESEISDLRLTISGTALICVMFTIGHHHNKESLARRASILSLARNFTIDLLDTVEILNVLFEIAKEHKTDFPLVLEDIVLAIVTLNLLRPSVSLISLFMDHFSTRRRALEIKIAKTIMELLLLNIPLLTIRIYLSVHYGEFLSVFLVKNIMGSIVGMVEIYDCVYDIYEYKNEKVTESESSEPGKEGTDF
;
A
#
# COMPACT_ATOMS: atom_id res chain seq x y z
N MET A 1 56.42 11.09 -20.24
CA MET A 1 55.72 11.72 -19.11
C MET A 1 54.86 12.88 -19.63
N ASP A 2 53.58 12.76 -19.92
CA ASP A 2 52.82 11.69 -20.55
C ASP A 2 51.45 12.30 -20.86
N SER A 3 51.23 12.64 -22.14
CA SER A 3 50.05 13.35 -22.63
C SER A 3 48.75 12.54 -22.58
N TRP A 4 48.80 11.31 -22.07
CA TRP A 4 47.63 10.47 -21.82
C TRP A 4 46.86 10.86 -20.54
N PHE A 5 47.47 11.63 -19.62
CA PHE A 5 46.80 12.05 -18.40
C PHE A 5 45.86 13.26 -18.60
N LEU A 6 46.13 14.11 -19.59
CA LEU A 6 45.28 15.27 -19.93
C LEU A 6 44.07 14.89 -20.80
N ALA A 7 44.15 13.79 -21.55
CA ALA A 7 43.00 13.26 -22.29
C ALA A 7 41.94 12.62 -21.37
N ALA A 8 42.31 12.19 -20.15
CA ALA A 8 41.38 11.62 -19.17
C ALA A 8 40.55 12.69 -18.42
N VAL A 9 40.97 13.96 -18.44
CA VAL A 9 40.28 15.06 -17.73
C VAL A 9 39.34 15.85 -18.65
N GLN A 10 39.41 15.65 -19.97
CA GLN A 10 38.50 16.25 -20.98
C GLN A 10 37.75 15.21 -21.82
N GLY A 11 37.21 14.17 -21.17
CA GLY A 11 36.37 13.13 -21.77
C GLY A 11 34.95 13.59 -22.15
N SER A 12 34.83 14.68 -22.90
CA SER A 12 33.65 15.02 -23.69
C SER A 12 33.75 14.34 -25.05
N SER A 13 33.45 13.03 -25.13
CA SER A 13 33.03 12.36 -26.38
C SER A 13 32.57 10.91 -26.12
N GLY A 14 31.64 10.72 -25.18
CA GLY A 14 30.99 9.42 -24.92
C GLY A 14 29.45 9.45 -25.03
N ASN A 15 28.86 10.58 -25.42
CA ASN A 15 27.41 10.80 -25.34
C ASN A 15 26.63 10.60 -26.66
N GLU A 16 27.25 10.07 -27.71
CA GLU A 16 26.56 9.84 -28.99
C GLU A 16 26.35 8.35 -29.30
N LEU A 17 26.90 7.41 -28.51
CA LEU A 17 26.75 5.95 -28.72
C LEU A 17 25.68 5.29 -27.83
N PHE A 18 24.72 6.07 -27.31
CA PHE A 18 23.55 5.58 -26.56
C PHE A 18 22.21 6.04 -27.17
N LYS A 19 22.25 6.43 -28.44
CA LYS A 19 21.18 7.16 -29.12
C LYS A 19 20.48 6.34 -30.20
N ALA A 20 20.10 5.10 -29.87
CA ALA A 20 19.01 4.33 -30.49
C ALA A 20 18.96 2.91 -29.88
N GLU A 21 18.70 2.78 -28.59
CA GLU A 21 18.14 1.50 -28.14
C GLU A 21 16.67 1.49 -28.49
N ASP A 22 16.28 0.55 -29.35
CA ASP A 22 14.90 0.37 -29.80
C ASP A 22 13.93 0.39 -28.61
N PRO A 23 12.85 1.19 -28.68
CA PRO A 23 11.84 1.22 -27.62
C PRO A 23 11.25 -0.17 -27.36
N LEU A 24 11.22 -1.03 -28.39
CA LEU A 24 10.80 -2.43 -28.29
C LEU A 24 11.76 -3.27 -27.45
N ARG A 25 13.08 -3.07 -27.57
CA ARG A 25 14.09 -3.83 -26.82
C ARG A 25 14.13 -3.42 -25.34
N ARG A 26 13.92 -2.12 -25.06
CA ARG A 26 13.76 -1.59 -23.70
C ARG A 26 12.45 -2.02 -23.04
N PHE A 27 11.37 -2.12 -23.82
CA PHE A 27 10.10 -2.71 -23.39
C PHE A 27 10.34 -4.18 -23.01
N CYS A 28 10.79 -5.01 -23.96
CA CYS A 28 11.02 -6.44 -23.73
C CYS A 28 11.93 -6.76 -22.54
N LEU A 29 13.09 -6.09 -22.37
CA LEU A 29 13.99 -6.36 -21.22
C LEU A 29 13.39 -5.92 -19.88
N GLY A 30 12.56 -4.88 -19.87
CA GLY A 30 11.90 -4.37 -18.67
C GLY A 30 10.73 -5.23 -18.23
N THR A 31 9.89 -5.63 -19.18
CA THR A 31 8.74 -6.50 -18.95
C THR A 31 9.19 -7.91 -18.55
N LEU A 32 10.13 -8.54 -19.28
CA LEU A 32 10.53 -9.94 -19.04
C LEU A 32 10.99 -10.20 -17.60
N LYS A 33 11.67 -9.22 -17.00
CA LYS A 33 12.21 -9.35 -15.64
C LYS A 33 11.11 -9.41 -14.58
N ASN A 34 9.97 -8.76 -14.81
CA ASN A 34 8.88 -8.66 -13.84
C ASN A 34 7.73 -9.63 -14.12
N ILE A 35 7.69 -10.26 -15.32
CA ILE A 35 6.70 -11.30 -15.67
C ILE A 35 6.62 -12.41 -14.60
N PRO A 36 7.73 -12.96 -14.07
CA PRO A 36 7.63 -14.00 -13.04
C PRO A 36 6.88 -13.54 -11.80
N ALA A 37 7.17 -12.33 -11.29
CA ALA A 37 6.48 -11.77 -10.13
C ALA A 37 5.00 -11.49 -10.41
N GLN A 38 4.66 -11.03 -11.62
CA GLN A 38 3.27 -10.81 -12.05
C GLN A 38 2.50 -12.14 -12.14
N LEU A 39 3.08 -13.17 -12.75
CA LEU A 39 2.48 -14.50 -12.84
C LEU A 39 2.28 -15.11 -11.46
N ILE A 40 3.30 -15.05 -10.59
CA ILE A 40 3.19 -15.53 -9.20
C ILE A 40 2.08 -14.76 -8.47
N CYS A 41 1.99 -13.44 -8.61
CA CYS A 41 0.94 -12.64 -7.99
C CYS A 41 -0.46 -13.12 -8.43
N ILE A 42 -0.70 -13.31 -9.72
CA ILE A 42 -1.99 -13.77 -10.23
C ILE A 42 -2.31 -15.19 -9.74
N ILE A 43 -1.33 -16.10 -9.74
CA ILE A 43 -1.49 -17.47 -9.23
C ILE A 43 -1.86 -17.44 -7.74
N LEU A 44 -1.21 -16.59 -6.95
CA LEU A 44 -1.51 -16.46 -5.53
C LEU A 44 -2.92 -15.91 -5.28
N VAL A 45 -3.34 -14.87 -6.03
CA VAL A 45 -4.70 -14.34 -5.95
C VAL A 45 -5.74 -15.39 -6.33
N LEU A 46 -5.49 -16.16 -7.40
CA LEU A 46 -6.36 -17.27 -7.81
C LEU A 46 -6.44 -18.37 -6.75
N GLY A 47 -5.29 -18.79 -6.22
CA GLY A 47 -5.23 -19.82 -5.19
C GLY A 47 -5.95 -19.39 -3.91
N GLN A 48 -5.74 -18.14 -3.49
CA GLN A 48 -6.42 -17.58 -2.33
C GLN A 48 -7.94 -17.45 -2.55
N ALA A 49 -8.37 -16.98 -3.72
CA ALA A 49 -9.78 -16.91 -4.08
C ALA A 49 -10.43 -18.30 -4.07
N PHE A 50 -9.75 -19.31 -4.62
CA PHE A 50 -10.21 -20.69 -4.61
C PHE A 50 -10.37 -21.24 -3.19
N LEU A 51 -9.37 -21.05 -2.32
CA LEU A 51 -9.43 -21.49 -0.92
C LEU A 51 -10.60 -20.84 -0.18
N ILE A 52 -10.73 -19.51 -0.24
CA ILE A 52 -11.80 -18.79 0.46
C ILE A 52 -13.18 -19.18 -0.09
N ASN A 53 -13.32 -19.30 -1.42
CA ASN A 53 -14.58 -19.68 -2.02
C ASN A 53 -14.98 -21.10 -1.61
N ASN A 54 -14.03 -22.04 -1.50
CA ASN A 54 -14.32 -23.37 -0.98
C ASN A 54 -14.84 -23.32 0.46
N HIS A 55 -14.24 -22.49 1.34
CA HIS A 55 -14.76 -22.29 2.69
C HIS A 55 -16.15 -21.64 2.71
N LEU A 56 -16.39 -20.64 1.85
CA LEU A 56 -17.70 -20.00 1.74
C LEU A 56 -18.78 -20.94 1.22
N VAL A 57 -18.45 -21.82 0.27
CA VAL A 57 -19.38 -22.84 -0.25
C VAL A 57 -19.64 -23.91 0.81
N ALA A 58 -18.60 -24.42 1.48
CA ALA A 58 -18.74 -25.42 2.54
C ALA A 58 -19.58 -24.89 3.72
N SER A 59 -19.46 -23.61 4.05
CA SER A 59 -20.23 -22.93 5.10
C SER A 59 -21.56 -22.34 4.64
N SER A 60 -21.98 -22.52 3.39
CA SER A 60 -23.24 -21.97 2.89
C SER A 60 -24.31 -23.04 2.70
N ASP A 61 -25.50 -22.75 3.19
CA ASP A 61 -26.69 -23.56 2.97
C ASP A 61 -26.92 -23.73 1.45
N PRO A 62 -27.20 -24.96 0.95
CA PRO A 62 -27.28 -25.26 -0.49
C PRO A 62 -28.41 -24.52 -1.24
N LYS A 63 -29.24 -23.74 -0.54
CA LYS A 63 -30.35 -22.96 -1.12
C LYS A 63 -29.97 -21.53 -1.48
N ASN A 64 -28.79 -21.03 -1.10
CA ASN A 64 -28.37 -19.66 -1.39
C ASN A 64 -27.76 -19.54 -2.80
N ALA A 65 -28.57 -19.09 -3.77
CA ALA A 65 -28.18 -18.84 -5.16
C ALA A 65 -27.17 -17.70 -5.37
N ASN A 66 -26.78 -16.98 -4.32
CA ASN A 66 -25.89 -15.82 -4.40
C ASN A 66 -24.38 -16.15 -4.40
N LEU A 67 -23.98 -17.42 -4.42
CA LEU A 67 -22.55 -17.82 -4.43
C LEU A 67 -21.80 -17.30 -5.67
N TRP A 68 -22.49 -17.09 -6.78
CA TRP A 68 -21.90 -16.57 -8.02
C TRP A 68 -21.32 -15.16 -7.90
N ILE A 69 -21.80 -14.33 -6.97
CA ILE A 69 -21.31 -12.96 -6.80
C ILE A 69 -19.83 -12.93 -6.40
N TRP A 70 -19.38 -13.95 -5.65
CA TRP A 70 -18.00 -14.07 -5.19
C TRP A 70 -17.05 -14.36 -6.36
N PHE A 71 -17.42 -15.30 -7.23
CA PHE A 71 -16.63 -15.61 -8.43
C PHE A 71 -16.57 -14.43 -9.41
N VAL A 72 -17.67 -13.68 -9.56
CA VAL A 72 -17.68 -12.45 -10.38
C VAL A 72 -16.73 -11.40 -9.79
N GLY A 73 -16.73 -11.24 -8.47
CA GLY A 73 -15.81 -10.35 -7.76
C GLY A 73 -14.34 -10.73 -7.99
N ASP A 74 -14.00 -12.01 -7.90
CA ASP A 74 -12.64 -12.49 -8.16
C ASP A 74 -12.21 -12.25 -9.61
N GLY A 75 -13.11 -12.53 -10.57
CA GLY A 75 -12.87 -12.24 -11.98
C GLY A 75 -12.59 -10.77 -12.24
N LEU A 76 -13.33 -9.87 -11.59
CA LEU A 76 -13.09 -8.43 -11.68
C LEU A 76 -11.74 -8.02 -11.08
N ILE A 77 -11.36 -8.56 -9.93
CA ILE A 77 -10.06 -8.27 -9.28
C ILE A 77 -8.91 -8.72 -10.17
N ILE A 78 -8.98 -9.94 -10.72
CA ILE A 78 -7.95 -10.48 -11.62
C ILE A 78 -7.83 -9.60 -12.86
N LEU A 79 -8.96 -9.22 -13.45
CA LEU A 79 -8.99 -8.32 -14.61
C LEU A 79 -8.34 -6.97 -14.28
N LEU A 80 -8.61 -6.40 -13.09
CA LEU A 80 -8.00 -5.16 -12.64
C LEU A 80 -6.50 -5.29 -12.37
N PHE A 81 -6.03 -6.42 -11.82
CA PHE A 81 -4.59 -6.67 -11.60
C PHE A 81 -3.85 -6.83 -12.93
N ILE A 82 -4.42 -7.61 -13.84
CA ILE A 82 -3.90 -7.75 -15.22
C ILE A 82 -3.88 -6.39 -15.89
N ALA A 83 -4.98 -5.64 -15.88
CA ALA A 83 -5.05 -4.30 -16.43
C ALA A 83 -4.02 -3.36 -15.77
N ALA A 84 -3.83 -3.43 -14.46
CA ALA A 84 -2.82 -2.63 -13.76
C ALA A 84 -1.39 -2.96 -14.21
N PHE A 85 -1.07 -4.22 -14.53
CA PHE A 85 0.23 -4.60 -15.08
C PHE A 85 0.40 -4.18 -16.54
N TYR A 86 -0.62 -4.34 -17.39
CA TYR A 86 -0.57 -3.99 -18.82
C TYR A 86 -0.63 -2.48 -19.09
N PHE A 87 -1.61 -1.76 -18.51
CA PHE A 87 -1.78 -0.32 -18.74
C PHE A 87 -0.65 0.52 -18.14
N LYS A 88 0.05 0.00 -17.13
CA LYS A 88 1.28 0.61 -16.60
C LYS A 88 2.29 0.89 -17.71
N GLU A 89 2.42 -0.02 -18.67
CA GLU A 89 3.43 0.05 -19.71
C GLU A 89 3.03 0.95 -20.88
N TRP A 90 1.73 0.96 -21.20
CA TRP A 90 1.15 1.86 -22.19
C TRP A 90 1.16 3.33 -21.77
N ARG A 91 1.01 3.60 -20.46
CA ARG A 91 0.99 4.98 -19.93
C ARG A 91 2.36 5.64 -19.94
N LEU A 92 3.42 4.89 -19.65
CA LEU A 92 4.78 5.42 -19.62
C LEU A 92 5.28 5.83 -21.00
N THR A 93 4.92 5.07 -22.03
CA THR A 93 5.21 5.38 -23.44
C THR A 93 4.42 6.59 -23.95
N SER A 94 3.18 6.77 -23.46
CA SER A 94 2.32 7.91 -23.82
C SER A 94 2.73 9.23 -23.15
N LEU A 95 3.21 9.19 -21.89
CA LEU A 95 3.65 10.38 -21.16
C LEU A 95 4.98 10.94 -21.66
N THR A 96 5.85 10.12 -22.24
CA THR A 96 7.07 10.60 -22.92
C THR A 96 6.79 11.31 -24.24
N SER A 97 5.55 11.27 -24.75
CA SER A 97 5.22 11.75 -26.10
C SER A 97 4.42 13.05 -26.16
N LYS A 98 3.75 13.51 -25.08
CA LYS A 98 2.91 14.72 -25.16
C LYS A 98 3.04 15.68 -23.99
N HIS A 99 3.14 16.95 -24.38
CA HIS A 99 3.19 18.14 -23.57
C HIS A 99 2.14 18.17 -22.46
N LYS A 100 2.61 18.71 -21.32
CA LYS A 100 1.93 19.40 -20.23
C LYS A 100 0.58 20.01 -20.63
N ASP A 101 -0.51 19.28 -20.41
CA ASP A 101 -1.85 19.88 -20.27
C ASP A 101 -2.50 19.45 -18.95
N SER A 102 -2.71 20.49 -18.15
CA SER A 102 -3.39 20.52 -16.88
C SER A 102 -4.89 20.37 -17.11
N THR A 103 -5.45 19.18 -16.89
CA THR A 103 -6.84 18.93 -16.44
C THR A 103 -7.14 17.43 -16.58
N GLY A 104 -6.91 16.67 -15.52
CA GLY A 104 -7.03 15.22 -15.61
C GLY A 104 -7.15 14.48 -14.30
N PHE A 105 -7.71 15.10 -13.25
CA PHE A 105 -8.01 14.44 -11.97
C PHE A 105 -8.81 13.12 -12.16
N MET A 106 -9.59 13.02 -13.25
CA MET A 106 -10.43 11.86 -13.57
C MET A 106 -9.86 10.85 -14.57
N LYS A 107 -8.71 11.08 -15.23
CA LYS A 107 -8.24 10.17 -16.30
C LYS A 107 -7.26 9.09 -15.81
N GLY A 108 -7.16 8.85 -14.51
CA GLY A 108 -5.99 8.15 -14.01
C GLY A 108 -6.01 7.57 -12.62
N LEU A 109 -7.14 7.10 -12.12
CA LEU A 109 -7.10 6.10 -11.05
C LEU A 109 -6.05 5.05 -11.45
N PRO A 110 -4.94 4.90 -10.70
CA PRO A 110 -4.01 3.83 -10.98
C PRO A 110 -4.83 2.57 -10.78
N LEU A 111 -5.09 1.82 -11.86
CA LEU A 111 -5.89 0.59 -11.84
C LEU A 111 -5.42 -0.35 -10.72
N GLY A 112 -4.15 -0.28 -10.33
CA GLY A 112 -3.60 -0.99 -9.18
C GLY A 112 -4.15 -0.55 -7.82
N ILE A 113 -4.42 0.75 -7.61
CA ILE A 113 -5.07 1.24 -6.37
C ILE A 113 -6.50 0.71 -6.29
N LEU A 114 -7.24 0.83 -7.38
CA LEU A 114 -8.62 0.35 -7.46
C LEU A 114 -8.68 -1.18 -7.29
N GLY A 115 -7.77 -1.89 -7.97
CA GLY A 115 -7.64 -3.34 -7.85
C GLY A 115 -7.36 -3.76 -6.41
N TRP A 116 -6.36 -3.16 -5.76
CA TRP A 116 -6.04 -3.47 -4.36
C TRP A 116 -7.19 -3.12 -3.42
N PHE A 117 -7.84 -1.98 -3.62
CA PHE A 117 -8.96 -1.54 -2.79
C PHE A 117 -10.12 -2.54 -2.86
N LEU A 118 -10.50 -2.96 -4.06
CA LEU A 118 -11.55 -3.95 -4.25
C LEU A 118 -11.15 -5.32 -3.70
N TYR A 119 -9.90 -5.74 -3.92
CA TYR A 119 -9.36 -6.97 -3.36
C TYR A 119 -9.42 -6.99 -1.82
N ALA A 120 -8.91 -5.95 -1.16
CA ALA A 120 -8.90 -5.84 0.29
C ALA A 120 -10.31 -5.77 0.89
N THR A 121 -11.23 -5.03 0.25
CA THR A 121 -12.62 -4.94 0.68
C THR A 121 -13.34 -6.28 0.55
N LEU A 122 -13.15 -6.97 -0.59
CA LEU A 122 -13.76 -8.28 -0.82
C LEU A 122 -13.22 -9.31 0.17
N LEU A 123 -11.90 -9.34 0.37
CA LEU A 123 -11.23 -10.22 1.33
C LEU A 123 -11.72 -9.96 2.76
N GLY A 124 -11.75 -8.70 3.22
CA GLY A 124 -12.23 -8.34 4.56
C GLY A 124 -13.70 -8.74 4.78
N THR A 125 -14.56 -8.52 3.78
CA THR A 125 -15.96 -8.93 3.83
C THR A 125 -16.10 -10.45 3.97
N ARG A 126 -15.30 -11.22 3.21
CA ARG A 126 -15.31 -12.69 3.29
C ARG A 126 -14.82 -13.20 4.63
N ILE A 127 -13.75 -12.61 5.18
CA ILE A 127 -13.24 -12.92 6.53
C ILE A 127 -14.35 -12.68 7.56
N ALA A 128 -15.04 -11.54 7.50
CA ALA A 128 -16.13 -11.23 8.42
C ALA A 128 -17.31 -12.22 8.32
N ILE A 129 -17.69 -12.62 7.10
CA ILE A 129 -18.75 -13.62 6.89
C ILE A 129 -18.35 -14.99 7.44
N ILE A 130 -17.11 -15.42 7.20
CA ILE A 130 -16.60 -16.71 7.69
C ILE A 130 -16.56 -16.70 9.21
N PHE A 131 -16.06 -15.62 9.81
CA PHE A 131 -15.99 -15.48 11.27
C PHE A 131 -17.38 -15.59 11.92
N LYS A 132 -18.39 -14.90 11.37
CA LYS A 132 -19.75 -14.87 11.92
C LYS A 132 -20.53 -16.18 11.80
N LYS A 133 -20.08 -17.12 10.98
CA LYS A 133 -20.83 -18.36 10.69
C LYS A 133 -20.51 -19.53 11.63
N ASP A 134 -19.87 -19.26 12.77
CA ASP A 134 -19.48 -20.25 13.80
C ASP A 134 -18.60 -21.36 13.21
N VAL A 135 -17.31 -21.08 13.05
CA VAL A 135 -16.33 -22.07 12.57
C VAL A 135 -16.13 -23.15 13.64
N GLN A 136 -16.87 -24.24 13.53
CA GLN A 136 -16.74 -25.40 14.42
C GLN A 136 -15.58 -26.32 14.06
N LEU A 137 -14.86 -26.07 12.95
CA LEU A 137 -13.80 -26.95 12.46
C LEU A 137 -12.40 -26.31 12.56
N GLU A 138 -11.55 -26.92 13.39
CA GLU A 138 -10.14 -26.53 13.61
C GLU A 138 -9.29 -26.56 12.32
N SER A 139 -9.63 -27.41 11.36
CA SER A 139 -9.00 -27.45 10.04
C SER A 139 -9.34 -26.22 9.18
N GLU A 140 -10.55 -25.69 9.28
CA GLU A 140 -10.98 -24.50 8.51
C GLU A 140 -10.27 -23.23 8.98
N ILE A 141 -9.94 -23.16 10.27
CA ILE A 141 -9.19 -22.05 10.86
C ILE A 141 -7.75 -22.04 10.32
N SER A 142 -7.12 -23.20 10.17
CA SER A 142 -5.75 -23.31 9.66
C SER A 142 -5.63 -22.85 8.20
N ASP A 143 -6.60 -23.22 7.37
CA ASP A 143 -6.65 -22.81 5.97
C ASP A 143 -6.96 -21.31 5.82
N LEU A 144 -7.82 -20.76 6.68
CA LEU A 144 -8.09 -19.31 6.72
C LEU A 144 -6.84 -18.52 7.14
N ARG A 145 -6.09 -19.01 8.14
CA ARG A 145 -4.81 -18.43 8.58
C ARG A 145 -3.79 -18.38 7.45
N LEU A 146 -3.62 -19.49 6.74
CA LEU A 146 -2.73 -19.58 5.59
C LEU A 146 -3.14 -18.61 4.49
N THR A 147 -4.44 -18.56 4.21
CA THR A 147 -5.03 -17.66 3.22
C THR A 147 -4.78 -16.20 3.55
N ILE A 148 -5.02 -15.76 4.79
CA ILE A 148 -4.80 -14.36 5.18
C ILE A 148 -3.31 -14.05 5.08
N SER A 149 -2.44 -14.91 5.61
CA SER A 149 -0.98 -14.77 5.54
C SER A 149 -0.46 -14.66 4.10
N GLY A 150 -1.09 -15.38 3.15
CA GLY A 150 -0.81 -15.29 1.72
C GLY A 150 -0.99 -13.89 1.13
N THR A 151 -1.83 -13.05 1.74
CA THR A 151 -2.03 -11.65 1.32
C THR A 151 -0.75 -10.82 1.39
N ALA A 152 0.14 -11.08 2.36
CA ALA A 152 1.42 -10.39 2.44
C ALA A 152 2.28 -10.71 1.23
N LEU A 153 2.31 -11.98 0.83
CA LEU A 153 3.04 -12.42 -0.36
C LEU A 153 2.42 -11.83 -1.63
N ILE A 154 1.09 -11.77 -1.73
CA ILE A 154 0.38 -11.09 -2.83
C ILE A 154 0.78 -9.62 -2.87
N CYS A 155 0.82 -8.90 -1.75
CA CYS A 155 1.22 -7.50 -1.73
C CYS A 155 2.66 -7.29 -2.18
N VAL A 156 3.59 -8.12 -1.70
CA VAL A 156 5.00 -8.05 -2.09
C VAL A 156 5.14 -8.31 -3.59
N MET A 157 4.50 -9.37 -4.11
CA MET A 157 4.57 -9.72 -5.52
C MET A 157 3.86 -8.71 -6.42
N PHE A 158 2.72 -8.19 -5.98
CA PHE A 158 2.02 -7.09 -6.64
C PHE A 158 2.91 -5.85 -6.74
N THR A 159 3.56 -5.50 -5.63
CA THR A 159 4.44 -4.33 -5.55
C THR A 159 5.68 -4.47 -6.44
N ILE A 160 6.32 -5.65 -6.42
CA ILE A 160 7.47 -5.96 -7.28
C ILE A 160 7.06 -5.98 -8.76
N GLY A 161 5.94 -6.65 -9.09
CA GLY A 161 5.40 -6.71 -10.45
C GLY A 161 4.97 -5.33 -10.97
N HIS A 162 4.58 -4.42 -10.07
CA HIS A 162 4.21 -3.05 -10.37
C HIS A 162 5.39 -2.07 -10.40
N HIS A 163 6.60 -2.45 -9.98
CA HIS A 163 7.78 -1.58 -10.02
C HIS A 163 8.39 -1.45 -11.44
N HIS A 164 8.91 -0.27 -11.82
CA HIS A 164 9.56 -0.04 -13.13
C HIS A 164 11.10 0.07 -13.04
N ASN A 165 11.83 -0.40 -14.05
CA ASN A 165 13.31 -0.43 -14.04
C ASN A 165 13.99 0.95 -14.11
N LYS A 166 13.24 2.01 -14.46
CA LYS A 166 13.72 3.41 -14.51
C LYS A 166 13.23 4.28 -13.34
N GLU A 167 12.58 3.70 -12.32
CA GLU A 167 12.22 4.48 -11.14
C GLU A 167 13.49 4.93 -10.40
N SER A 168 13.50 6.17 -9.89
CA SER A 168 14.62 6.66 -9.09
C SER A 168 14.89 5.70 -7.93
N LEU A 169 16.17 5.56 -7.55
CA LEU A 169 16.59 4.70 -6.44
C LEU A 169 15.76 4.99 -5.16
N ALA A 170 15.45 6.26 -4.91
CA ALA A 170 14.60 6.72 -3.81
C ALA A 170 13.19 6.14 -3.88
N ARG A 171 12.53 6.17 -5.05
CA ARG A 171 11.17 5.64 -5.22
C ARG A 171 11.12 4.12 -5.05
N ARG A 172 12.13 3.42 -5.58
CA ARG A 172 12.28 1.98 -5.36
C ARG A 172 12.39 1.64 -3.87
N ALA A 173 13.18 2.42 -3.13
CA ALA A 173 13.33 2.25 -1.69
C ALA A 173 12.01 2.51 -0.95
N SER A 174 11.27 3.57 -1.31
CA SER A 174 9.96 3.88 -0.71
C SER A 174 8.93 2.77 -0.94
N ILE A 175 8.88 2.22 -2.15
CA ILE A 175 7.95 1.14 -2.52
C ILE A 175 8.30 -0.17 -1.79
N LEU A 176 9.58 -0.53 -1.73
CA LEU A 176 10.03 -1.71 -0.97
C LEU A 176 9.83 -1.52 0.55
N SER A 177 10.01 -0.31 1.07
CA SER A 177 9.70 0.03 2.45
C SER A 177 8.22 -0.14 2.75
N LEU A 178 7.35 0.32 1.85
CA LEU A 178 5.90 0.12 1.96
C LEU A 178 5.54 -1.36 2.01
N ALA A 179 6.06 -2.18 1.10
CA ALA A 179 5.80 -3.61 1.09
C ALA A 179 6.25 -4.31 2.38
N ARG A 180 7.43 -3.94 2.91
CA ARG A 180 7.93 -4.46 4.18
C ARG A 180 7.05 -4.08 5.37
N ASN A 181 6.66 -2.81 5.46
CA ASN A 181 5.82 -2.32 6.54
C ASN A 181 4.44 -3.01 6.50
N PHE A 182 3.88 -3.15 5.30
CA PHE A 182 2.62 -3.87 5.11
C PHE A 182 2.69 -5.34 5.53
N THR A 183 3.78 -6.05 5.22
CA THR A 183 3.95 -7.43 5.68
C THR A 183 3.88 -7.53 7.20
N ILE A 184 4.54 -6.62 7.91
CA ILE A 184 4.51 -6.59 9.38
C ILE A 184 3.08 -6.30 9.89
N ASP A 185 2.37 -5.36 9.26
CA ASP A 185 0.96 -5.07 9.59
C ASP A 185 0.03 -6.25 9.32
N LEU A 186 0.32 -7.05 8.30
CA LEU A 186 -0.50 -8.20 7.98
C LEU A 186 -0.27 -9.35 8.96
N LEU A 187 0.96 -9.55 9.42
CA LEU A 187 1.25 -10.48 10.50
C LEU A 187 0.49 -10.09 11.79
N ASP A 188 0.43 -8.79 12.11
CA ASP A 188 -0.38 -8.25 13.21
C ASP A 188 -1.88 -8.55 13.03
N THR A 189 -2.36 -8.50 11.77
CA THR A 189 -3.75 -8.82 11.40
C THR A 189 -4.08 -10.30 11.56
N VAL A 190 -3.17 -11.19 11.16
CA VAL A 190 -3.33 -12.64 11.34
C VAL A 190 -3.35 -12.98 12.83
N GLU A 191 -2.44 -12.38 13.61
CA GLU A 191 -2.37 -12.58 15.05
C GLU A 191 -3.64 -12.12 15.76
N ILE A 192 -4.12 -10.89 15.51
CA ILE A 192 -5.31 -10.39 16.21
C ILE A 192 -6.55 -11.23 15.86
N LEU A 193 -6.65 -11.72 14.62
CA LEU A 193 -7.71 -12.65 14.24
C LEU A 193 -7.57 -13.99 14.96
N ASN A 194 -6.36 -14.53 15.13
CA ASN A 194 -6.14 -15.78 15.87
C ASN A 194 -6.59 -15.66 17.32
N VAL A 195 -6.18 -14.59 18.00
CA VAL A 195 -6.60 -14.30 19.36
C VAL A 195 -8.13 -14.15 19.41
N LEU A 196 -8.72 -13.44 18.44
CA LEU A 196 -10.18 -13.29 18.37
C LEU A 196 -10.90 -14.64 18.20
N PHE A 197 -10.37 -15.54 17.36
CA PHE A 197 -10.91 -16.89 17.18
C PHE A 197 -10.83 -17.74 18.46
N GLU A 198 -9.70 -17.66 19.17
CA GLU A 198 -9.49 -18.41 20.41
C GLU A 198 -10.44 -17.93 21.51
N ILE A 199 -10.53 -16.62 21.71
CA ILE A 199 -11.46 -16.02 22.68
C ILE A 199 -12.92 -16.32 22.30
N ALA A 200 -13.29 -16.19 21.02
CA ALA A 200 -14.65 -16.49 20.57
C ALA A 200 -15.01 -17.97 20.79
N LYS A 201 -14.03 -18.88 20.69
CA LYS A 201 -14.23 -20.32 20.96
C LYS A 201 -14.38 -20.61 22.45
N GLU A 202 -13.56 -19.99 23.29
CA GLU A 202 -13.53 -20.25 24.75
C GLU A 202 -14.66 -19.52 25.50
N HIS A 203 -15.03 -18.32 25.05
CA HIS A 203 -15.98 -17.43 25.71
C HIS A 203 -17.26 -17.21 24.87
N LYS A 204 -17.74 -18.24 24.17
CA LYS A 204 -18.91 -18.16 23.25
C LYS A 204 -20.14 -17.43 23.81
N THR A 205 -20.40 -17.51 25.12
CA THR A 205 -21.59 -16.90 25.74
C THR A 205 -21.38 -15.46 26.19
N ASP A 206 -20.13 -15.06 26.46
CA ASP A 206 -19.81 -13.80 27.15
C ASP A 206 -19.03 -12.83 26.27
N PHE A 207 -18.65 -13.24 25.05
CA PHE A 207 -17.93 -12.38 24.12
C PHE A 207 -18.86 -11.33 23.49
N PRO A 208 -18.59 -10.02 23.64
CA PRO A 208 -19.46 -8.99 23.10
C PRO A 208 -19.44 -8.98 21.56
N LEU A 209 -20.59 -9.18 20.92
CA LEU A 209 -20.73 -9.09 19.45
C LEU A 209 -20.22 -7.76 18.88
N VAL A 210 -20.33 -6.67 19.64
CA VAL A 210 -19.83 -5.35 19.25
C VAL A 210 -18.31 -5.35 19.15
N LEU A 211 -17.61 -6.07 20.04
CA LEU A 211 -16.15 -6.15 20.02
C LEU A 211 -15.67 -6.96 18.81
N GLU A 212 -16.36 -8.04 18.49
CA GLU A 212 -16.13 -8.82 17.26
C GLU A 212 -16.19 -7.93 16.01
N ASP A 213 -17.28 -7.17 15.87
CA ASP A 213 -17.50 -6.29 14.73
C ASP A 213 -16.43 -5.19 14.63
N ILE A 214 -16.01 -4.62 15.76
CA ILE A 214 -14.96 -3.61 15.82
C ILE A 214 -13.61 -4.20 15.37
N VAL A 215 -13.25 -5.40 15.84
CA VAL A 215 -11.98 -6.05 15.47
C VAL A 215 -11.98 -6.38 13.98
N LEU A 216 -13.07 -6.95 13.45
CA LEU A 216 -13.21 -7.27 12.02
C LEU A 216 -13.17 -6.02 11.14
N ALA A 217 -13.75 -4.90 11.59
CA ALA A 217 -13.66 -3.62 10.91
C ALA A 217 -12.20 -3.12 10.84
N ILE A 218 -11.47 -3.18 11.96
CA ILE A 218 -10.06 -2.74 12.02
C ILE A 218 -9.15 -3.65 11.18
N VAL A 219 -9.38 -4.97 11.20
CA VAL A 219 -8.71 -5.94 10.31
C VAL A 219 -8.91 -5.54 8.85
N THR A 220 -10.14 -5.22 8.46
CA THR A 220 -10.47 -4.80 7.09
C THR A 220 -9.79 -3.47 6.73
N LEU A 221 -9.78 -2.50 7.65
CA LEU A 221 -9.06 -1.25 7.47
C LEU A 221 -7.54 -1.45 7.30
N ASN A 222 -6.97 -2.41 8.02
CA ASN A 222 -5.54 -2.71 7.92
C ASN A 222 -5.19 -3.33 6.55
N LEU A 223 -6.07 -4.16 5.98
CA LEU A 223 -5.94 -4.68 4.62
C LEU A 223 -6.01 -3.57 3.55
N LEU A 224 -6.70 -2.47 3.84
CA LEU A 224 -6.82 -1.29 2.96
C LEU A 224 -5.62 -0.34 3.04
N ARG A 225 -4.71 -0.52 4.01
CA ARG A 225 -3.53 0.36 4.19
C ARG A 225 -2.69 0.55 2.93
N PRO A 226 -2.41 -0.47 2.08
CA PRO A 226 -1.67 -0.27 0.85
C PRO A 226 -2.37 0.67 -0.13
N SER A 227 -3.70 0.64 -0.22
CA SER A 227 -4.45 1.57 -1.05
C SER A 227 -4.22 3.02 -0.61
N VAL A 228 -4.27 3.29 0.70
CA VAL A 228 -4.01 4.63 1.25
C VAL A 228 -2.59 5.09 0.93
N SER A 229 -1.60 4.21 1.11
CA SER A 229 -0.20 4.52 0.80
C SER A 229 0.04 4.75 -0.69
N LEU A 230 -0.60 3.97 -1.57
CA LEU A 230 -0.51 4.17 -3.01
C LEU A 230 -1.21 5.46 -3.46
N ILE A 231 -2.32 5.84 -2.82
CA ILE A 231 -3.00 7.12 -3.07
C ILE A 231 -2.08 8.28 -2.70
N SER A 232 -1.44 8.23 -1.52
CA SER A 232 -0.46 9.24 -1.10
C SER A 232 0.67 9.37 -2.13
N LEU A 233 1.29 8.25 -2.52
CA LEU A 233 2.36 8.24 -3.53
C LEU A 233 1.89 8.81 -4.89
N PHE A 234 0.64 8.55 -5.27
CA PHE A 234 0.06 9.10 -6.48
C PHE A 234 -0.14 10.61 -6.37
N MET A 235 -0.68 11.10 -5.26
CA MET A 235 -0.92 12.54 -5.07
C MET A 235 0.38 13.32 -4.92
N ASP A 236 1.39 12.77 -4.26
CA ASP A 236 2.72 13.38 -4.09
C ASP A 236 3.32 13.76 -5.44
N HIS A 237 3.17 12.90 -6.46
CA HIS A 237 3.71 13.12 -7.80
C HIS A 237 3.17 14.38 -8.50
N PHE A 238 1.92 14.76 -8.21
CA PHE A 238 1.25 15.90 -8.85
C PHE A 238 1.18 17.13 -7.95
N SER A 239 1.79 17.07 -6.77
CA SER A 239 1.66 18.09 -5.74
C SER A 239 2.90 18.97 -5.64
N THR A 240 2.71 20.24 -5.26
CA THR A 240 3.80 21.11 -4.82
C THR A 240 4.43 20.57 -3.54
N ARG A 241 5.72 20.86 -3.26
CA ARG A 241 6.44 20.44 -2.02
C ARG A 241 5.58 20.56 -0.76
N ARG A 242 4.94 21.72 -0.53
CA ARG A 242 4.05 21.94 0.62
C ARG A 242 2.86 20.98 0.68
N ARG A 243 2.17 20.81 -0.45
CA ARG A 243 0.99 19.94 -0.54
C ARG A 243 1.35 18.47 -0.37
N ALA A 244 2.54 18.03 -0.82
CA ALA A 244 3.05 16.69 -0.54
C ALA A 244 3.22 16.46 0.97
N LEU A 245 3.77 17.44 1.70
CA LEU A 245 3.91 17.38 3.16
C LEU A 245 2.54 17.32 3.86
N GLU A 246 1.56 18.12 3.42
CA GLU A 246 0.19 18.09 3.96
C GLU A 246 -0.49 16.73 3.73
N ILE A 247 -0.34 16.14 2.53
CA ILE A 247 -0.86 14.80 2.22
C ILE A 247 -0.20 13.75 3.11
N LYS A 248 1.13 13.83 3.28
CA LYS A 248 1.89 12.93 4.13
C LYS A 248 1.44 13.00 5.59
N ILE A 249 1.27 14.20 6.14
CA ILE A 249 0.72 14.41 7.50
C ILE A 249 -0.68 13.79 7.61
N ALA A 250 -1.57 14.07 6.67
CA ALA A 250 -2.94 13.54 6.68
C ALA A 250 -2.96 12.01 6.66
N LYS A 251 -2.10 11.40 5.82
CA LYS A 251 -1.90 9.95 5.76
C LYS A 251 -1.41 9.42 7.11
N THR A 252 -0.36 9.99 7.68
CA THR A 252 0.22 9.51 8.95
C THR A 252 -0.80 9.62 10.09
N ILE A 253 -1.57 10.72 10.17
CA ILE A 253 -2.66 10.87 11.15
C ILE A 253 -3.73 9.79 10.96
N MET A 254 -4.13 9.52 9.71
CA MET A 254 -5.11 8.46 9.40
C MET A 254 -4.61 7.09 9.87
N GLU A 255 -3.35 6.75 9.61
CA GLU A 255 -2.75 5.49 10.05
C GLU A 255 -2.65 5.37 11.59
N LEU A 256 -2.33 6.48 12.27
CA LEU A 256 -2.29 6.52 13.74
C LEU A 256 -3.67 6.28 14.35
N LEU A 257 -4.68 7.04 13.90
CA LEU A 257 -6.00 7.06 14.50
C LEU A 257 -6.86 5.85 14.13
N LEU A 258 -6.70 5.30 12.92
CA LEU A 258 -7.54 4.20 12.45
C LEU A 258 -6.92 2.82 12.64
N LEU A 259 -5.59 2.72 12.76
CA LEU A 259 -4.88 1.44 12.83
C LEU A 259 -4.09 1.30 14.11
N ASN A 260 -3.02 2.10 14.28
CA ASN A 260 -2.06 1.85 15.36
C ASN A 260 -2.68 2.01 16.77
N ILE A 261 -3.40 3.11 17.01
CA ILE A 261 -4.03 3.36 18.32
C ILE A 261 -5.18 2.36 18.57
N PRO A 262 -6.14 2.14 17.65
CA PRO A 262 -7.20 1.15 17.86
C PRO A 262 -6.67 -0.26 18.09
N LEU A 263 -5.69 -0.73 17.30
CA LEU A 263 -5.08 -2.05 17.48
C LEU A 263 -4.37 -2.17 18.83
N LEU A 264 -3.69 -1.11 19.27
CA LEU A 264 -3.07 -1.07 20.60
C LEU A 264 -4.11 -1.16 21.71
N THR A 265 -5.18 -0.36 21.63
CA THR A 265 -6.27 -0.36 22.62
C THR A 265 -6.92 -1.73 22.72
N ILE A 266 -7.23 -2.36 21.58
CA ILE A 266 -7.84 -3.70 21.55
C ILE A 266 -6.88 -4.73 22.14
N ARG A 267 -5.59 -4.71 21.79
CA ARG A 267 -4.62 -5.66 22.35
C ARG A 267 -4.51 -5.54 23.87
N ILE A 268 -4.47 -4.32 24.40
CA ILE A 268 -4.46 -4.08 25.85
C ILE A 268 -5.77 -4.59 26.47
N TYR A 269 -6.91 -4.26 25.87
CA TYR A 269 -8.21 -4.70 26.35
C TYR A 269 -8.31 -6.24 26.40
N LEU A 270 -7.95 -6.93 25.30
CA LEU A 270 -7.99 -8.38 25.22
C LEU A 270 -7.05 -9.03 26.25
N SER A 271 -5.85 -8.49 26.42
CA SER A 271 -4.89 -9.01 27.41
C SER A 271 -5.37 -8.84 28.85
N VAL A 272 -5.95 -7.68 29.20
CA VAL A 272 -6.44 -7.41 30.57
C VAL A 272 -7.70 -8.20 30.89
N HIS A 273 -8.64 -8.30 29.94
CA HIS A 273 -9.96 -8.90 30.19
C HIS A 273 -10.03 -10.41 29.95
N TYR A 274 -9.23 -10.95 29.03
CA TYR A 274 -9.23 -12.37 28.68
C TYR A 274 -7.93 -13.09 29.02
N GLY A 275 -6.94 -12.40 29.61
CA GLY A 275 -5.70 -13.02 30.09
C GLY A 275 -4.72 -13.41 28.97
N GLU A 276 -4.95 -12.93 27.75
CA GLU A 276 -4.12 -13.22 26.60
C GLU A 276 -2.71 -12.65 26.73
N PHE A 277 -1.72 -13.40 26.23
CA PHE A 277 -0.32 -13.00 26.27
C PHE A 277 -0.09 -11.72 25.44
N LEU A 278 0.70 -10.80 26.00
CA LEU A 278 1.13 -9.58 25.30
C LEU A 278 2.03 -9.97 24.12
N SER A 279 1.43 -10.07 22.93
CA SER A 279 2.14 -10.41 21.70
C SER A 279 3.10 -9.29 21.27
N VAL A 280 4.18 -9.67 20.57
CA VAL A 280 5.24 -8.77 20.09
C VAL A 280 4.69 -7.63 19.22
N PHE A 281 3.54 -7.85 18.58
CA PHE A 281 2.86 -6.83 17.77
C PHE A 281 2.34 -5.63 18.59
N LEU A 282 2.21 -5.75 19.91
CA LEU A 282 1.94 -4.60 20.78
C LEU A 282 3.08 -3.57 20.69
N VAL A 283 4.33 -4.03 20.74
CA VAL A 283 5.52 -3.17 20.57
C VAL A 283 5.52 -2.54 19.18
N LYS A 284 5.10 -3.27 18.15
CA LYS A 284 4.95 -2.72 16.79
C LYS A 284 3.95 -1.57 16.73
N ASN A 285 2.81 -1.66 17.41
CA ASN A 285 1.81 -0.58 17.39
C ASN A 285 2.26 0.64 18.22
N ILE A 286 3.00 0.43 19.32
CA ILE A 286 3.66 1.51 20.06
C ILE A 286 4.72 2.20 19.20
N MET A 287 5.62 1.42 18.58
CA MET A 287 6.67 1.95 17.70
C MET A 287 6.07 2.68 16.50
N GLY A 288 5.04 2.11 15.86
CA GLY A 288 4.30 2.76 14.78
C GLY A 288 3.67 4.08 15.22
N SER A 289 3.19 4.16 16.46
CA SER A 289 2.67 5.40 17.04
C SER A 289 3.75 6.45 17.24
N ILE A 290 4.89 6.08 17.82
CA ILE A 290 6.02 6.98 18.05
C ILE A 290 6.59 7.48 16.71
N VAL A 291 6.83 6.57 15.76
CA VAL A 291 7.35 6.91 14.43
C VAL A 291 6.40 7.84 13.71
N GLY A 292 5.08 7.59 13.78
CA GLY A 292 4.11 8.49 13.16
C GLY A 292 4.11 9.89 13.78
N MET A 293 4.28 10.01 15.10
CA MET A 293 4.38 11.32 15.77
C MET A 293 5.65 12.08 15.35
N VAL A 294 6.79 11.39 15.27
CA VAL A 294 8.05 11.99 14.77
C VAL A 294 7.90 12.44 13.33
N GLU A 295 7.28 11.62 12.47
CA GLU A 295 7.07 11.96 11.06
C GLU A 295 6.17 13.20 10.89
N ILE A 296 5.12 13.33 11.71
CA ILE A 296 4.27 14.53 11.73
C ILE A 296 5.09 15.75 12.18
N TYR A 297 5.88 15.61 13.23
CA TYR A 297 6.74 16.70 13.73
C TYR A 297 7.71 17.19 12.65
N ASP A 298 8.42 16.27 11.98
CA ASP A 298 9.36 16.59 10.91
C ASP A 298 8.65 17.30 9.75
N CYS A 299 7.48 16.81 9.32
CA CYS A 299 6.73 17.44 8.23
C CYS A 299 6.22 18.84 8.60
N VAL A 300 5.80 19.04 9.85
CA VAL A 300 5.39 20.36 10.35
C VAL A 300 6.58 21.31 10.35
N TYR A 301 7.74 20.86 10.84
CA TYR A 301 8.98 21.63 10.82
C TYR A 301 9.38 22.05 9.40
N ASP A 302 9.37 21.11 8.44
CA ASP A 302 9.66 21.37 7.02
C ASP A 302 8.71 22.41 6.40
N ILE A 303 7.43 22.42 6.80
CA ILE A 303 6.46 23.43 6.36
C ILE A 303 6.82 24.82 6.92
N TYR A 304 7.25 24.89 8.18
CA TYR A 304 7.70 26.14 8.79
C TYR A 304 8.95 26.68 8.09
N GLU A 305 9.94 25.84 7.84
CA GLU A 305 11.17 26.23 7.15
C GLU A 305 10.89 26.73 5.73
N TYR A 306 10.08 25.99 4.95
CA TYR A 306 9.68 26.40 3.61
C TYR A 306 8.95 27.75 3.57
N LYS A 307 8.15 28.05 4.61
CA LYS A 307 7.47 29.35 4.73
C LYS A 307 8.48 30.47 4.96
N ASN A 308 9.51 30.24 5.78
CA ASN A 308 10.54 31.23 6.07
C ASN A 308 11.43 31.50 4.86
N GLU A 309 11.86 30.45 4.12
CA GLU A 309 12.64 30.59 2.87
C GLU A 309 11.93 31.53 1.87
N LYS A 310 10.62 31.35 1.68
CA LYS A 310 9.83 32.17 0.76
C LYS A 310 9.68 33.63 1.19
N VAL A 311 9.59 33.90 2.49
CA VAL A 311 9.52 35.27 3.01
C VAL A 311 10.84 36.00 2.72
N THR A 312 11.97 35.35 2.99
CA THR A 312 13.31 35.90 2.73
C THR A 312 13.58 36.12 1.23
N GLU A 313 13.13 35.21 0.36
CA GLU A 313 13.19 35.41 -1.10
C GLU A 313 12.33 36.59 -1.58
N SER A 314 11.16 36.82 -0.97
CA SER A 314 10.30 37.96 -1.34
C SER A 314 10.84 39.31 -0.87
N GLU A 315 11.51 39.37 0.29
CA GLU A 315 12.13 40.61 0.80
C GLU A 315 13.40 41.00 0.03
N SER A 316 14.13 40.02 -0.50
CA SER A 316 15.37 40.27 -1.27
C SER A 316 15.12 40.62 -2.75
N SER A 317 13.90 40.46 -3.26
CA SER A 317 13.53 40.73 -4.66
C SER A 317 12.79 42.05 -4.89
N GLU A 318 12.61 42.89 -3.86
CA GLU A 318 12.23 44.30 -3.99
C GLU A 318 13.43 45.27 -3.79
N PRO A 319 14.31 45.50 -4.79
CA PRO A 319 15.19 46.66 -4.78
C PRO A 319 14.56 47.83 -5.55
N GLY A 320 14.23 48.91 -4.83
CA GLY A 320 14.22 50.27 -5.40
C GLY A 320 12.86 50.83 -5.83
N LYS A 321 12.04 51.26 -4.86
CA LYS A 321 11.20 52.46 -4.99
C LYS A 321 11.37 53.33 -3.74
N GLU A 322 12.59 53.78 -3.49
CA GLU A 322 12.84 54.89 -2.58
C GLU A 322 13.02 56.19 -3.37
N GLY A 323 12.10 57.13 -3.14
CA GLY A 323 12.38 58.56 -3.02
C GLY A 323 12.91 59.30 -4.25
N THR A 324 12.01 59.72 -5.13
CA THR A 324 12.15 61.04 -5.75
C THR A 324 11.25 61.99 -4.97
N ASP A 325 11.80 62.61 -3.93
CA ASP A 325 11.23 63.82 -3.33
C ASP A 325 12.39 64.69 -2.78
N PHE A 326 12.37 65.94 -3.25
CA PHE A 326 13.27 67.09 -3.01
C PHE A 326 14.54 67.22 -3.85
#